data_AF-A0A4P7SML6-F1
#
_entry.id   AF-A0A4P7SML6-F1
#
_cell.length_a   1.000
_cell.length_b   1.000
_cell.length_c   1.000
_cell.angle_alpha   90.00
_cell.angle_beta   90.00
_cell.angle_gamma   90.00
#
_symmetry.space_group_name_H-M   'P 1'
#
loop_
_entity.id
_entity.type
_entity.pdbx_description
1 polymer ?
#
loop_
_entity_poly.entity_id
_entity_poly.type
_entity_poly.pdbx_seq_one_letter_code
_entity_poly.pdbx_strand_id
1 'polypeptide(L)'
;MTVQPALHRQHCAVAAPTQLWLDADGRMASGGGSGAGWFTGLLHGDTRMLCRAEVRVNGLEPEPATVEVEPGGVLRVRGIVRGIAGPTEDPAVELLQTWTVTPGVVRHSLQLSTSLEALDVEIQVQLAADFTEMSGIRLSRFRDPFQPFSADDSALRWRDGGKSLTVASPGSVTWGERLLWRGTAGRGRPFEAEWQAVLADSGDAVVAARPPASRRPRTEPTGALRLLLDNSLDELAGLRLATRELPDASFVAAGAPWYFTLFGRDSLWAARLLMPLDAGLAAGTLCTLAAFQGTRNDPASAEEPGKILHELRSGELVLESQGLHLPPVYFGAVDSTPLWLCLLGELGRAGTDDDAVRSLLPNAARAAEWLLNAAGVNTAGGANPGFLSYQDATGHGLSNQGWKDSADAMQFRDGRPADGPIALSEVQGYAYQAALETAGLFDAYGEPGGQALRDFAAALRHNFRERFWVEDDGGPFPAMALDGHGAALDIPASNMGHLLGTGILDAAEARLVADRLLSPELFSGYGVHTISRRAAGFWPFSYHCGSVWSHDTAIAVRGLLAEGFSTEARILAEGLLDASGSFGHRLPELFAGVGSEESGRAVPYPASCHPQAWSSASAVVIAQALGTRF
;
A
#
# COMPACT_ATOMS: atom_id res chain seq x y z
N MET A 1 -12.33 -3.99 -23.53
CA MET A 1 -11.43 -3.34 -22.56
C MET A 1 -11.98 -3.59 -21.18
N THR A 2 -11.23 -4.30 -20.33
CA THR A 2 -11.55 -4.49 -18.92
C THR A 2 -10.89 -3.35 -18.14
N VAL A 3 -11.68 -2.53 -17.45
CA VAL A 3 -11.19 -1.44 -16.61
C VAL A 3 -11.05 -1.97 -15.19
N GLN A 4 -9.94 -1.65 -14.52
CA GLN A 4 -9.74 -1.98 -13.11
C GLN A 4 -10.83 -1.30 -12.26
N PRO A 5 -11.46 -1.99 -11.29
CA PRO A 5 -12.49 -1.39 -10.46
C PRO A 5 -12.02 -0.13 -9.73
N ALA A 6 -12.91 0.86 -9.64
CA ALA A 6 -12.68 2.07 -8.89
C ALA A 6 -13.04 1.88 -7.40
N LEU A 7 -12.19 2.43 -6.52
CA LEU A 7 -12.25 2.37 -5.06
C LEU A 7 -12.57 3.71 -4.41
N HIS A 8 -12.32 4.83 -5.10
CA HIS A 8 -12.38 6.19 -4.53
C HIS A 8 -13.71 6.63 -3.87
N ARG A 9 -14.79 5.88 -4.06
CA ARG A 9 -16.09 6.13 -3.40
C ARG A 9 -16.48 5.05 -2.39
N GLN A 10 -15.65 4.02 -2.24
CA GLN A 10 -15.94 2.87 -1.42
C GLN A 10 -15.45 3.07 0.00
N HIS A 11 -16.05 2.35 0.93
CA HIS A 11 -15.62 2.33 2.32
C HIS A 11 -15.02 0.96 2.63
N CYS A 12 -13.91 0.95 3.37
CA CYS A 12 -13.24 -0.27 3.74
C CYS A 12 -12.92 -0.33 5.24
N ALA A 13 -12.82 -1.56 5.74
CA ALA A 13 -12.21 -1.86 7.02
C ALA A 13 -11.29 -3.07 6.85
N VAL A 14 -10.10 -3.03 7.44
CA VAL A 14 -9.09 -4.07 7.25
C VAL A 14 -8.55 -4.55 8.60
N ALA A 15 -8.32 -5.85 8.69
CA ALA A 15 -7.52 -6.49 9.72
C ALA A 15 -6.86 -7.71 9.06
N ALA A 16 -5.66 -7.49 8.55
CA ALA A 16 -5.01 -8.40 7.63
C ALA A 16 -4.90 -9.84 8.21
N PRO A 17 -5.15 -10.88 7.39
CA PRO A 17 -5.37 -10.84 5.93
C PRO A 17 -6.85 -10.65 5.52
N THR A 18 -7.74 -10.18 6.42
CA THR A 18 -9.16 -9.96 6.10
C THR A 18 -9.46 -8.51 5.74
N GLN A 19 -10.34 -8.32 4.75
CA GLN A 19 -10.82 -7.01 4.29
C GLN A 19 -12.35 -7.01 4.13
N LEU A 20 -12.97 -5.88 4.44
CA LEU A 20 -14.36 -5.57 4.12
C LEU A 20 -14.37 -4.39 3.14
N TRP A 21 -15.13 -4.52 2.05
CA TRP A 21 -15.39 -3.45 1.09
C TRP A 21 -16.88 -3.25 0.90
N LEU A 22 -17.34 -2.02 1.11
CA LEU A 22 -18.71 -1.56 0.94
C LEU A 22 -18.75 -0.46 -0.13
N ASP A 23 -19.89 -0.31 -0.80
CA ASP A 23 -20.09 0.79 -1.76
C ASP A 23 -20.24 2.15 -1.05
N ALA A 24 -20.47 3.21 -1.84
CA ALA A 24 -20.62 4.57 -1.33
C ALA A 24 -21.81 4.76 -0.37
N ASP A 25 -22.76 3.83 -0.37
CA ASP A 25 -23.95 3.84 0.47
C ASP A 25 -23.81 2.87 1.67
N GLY A 26 -22.63 2.28 1.86
CA GLY A 26 -22.37 1.33 2.95
C GLY A 26 -22.99 -0.05 2.72
N ARG A 27 -23.24 -0.43 1.46
CA ARG A 27 -23.87 -1.72 1.11
C ARG A 27 -22.84 -2.71 0.60
N MET A 28 -23.05 -3.98 0.94
CA MET A 28 -22.40 -5.11 0.29
C MET A 28 -23.39 -5.74 -0.70
N ALA A 29 -23.59 -5.08 -1.83
CA ALA A 29 -24.51 -5.52 -2.85
C ALA A 29 -23.79 -6.32 -3.94
N SER A 30 -24.52 -7.17 -4.66
CA SER A 30 -23.97 -7.87 -5.84
C SER A 30 -23.75 -6.96 -7.06
N GLY A 31 -23.30 -5.72 -6.85
CA GLY A 31 -22.80 -4.87 -7.92
C GLY A 31 -21.33 -5.17 -8.20
N GLY A 32 -21.01 -5.28 -9.48
CA GLY A 32 -19.79 -5.89 -9.97
C GLY A 32 -20.01 -6.78 -11.20
N GLY A 33 -21.24 -6.98 -11.67
CA GLY A 33 -21.48 -7.56 -13.00
C GLY A 33 -20.68 -6.82 -14.08
N SER A 34 -20.38 -7.52 -15.19
CA SER A 34 -19.57 -6.97 -16.30
C SER A 34 -20.01 -5.55 -16.67
N GLY A 35 -19.16 -4.55 -16.39
CA GLY A 35 -19.42 -3.14 -16.70
C GLY A 35 -19.72 -2.21 -15.53
N ALA A 36 -19.87 -2.71 -14.29
CA ALA A 36 -20.14 -1.85 -13.13
C ALA A 36 -18.97 -0.93 -12.75
N GLY A 37 -17.72 -1.33 -13.01
CA GLY A 37 -16.53 -0.53 -12.72
C GLY A 37 -16.19 -0.38 -11.24
N TRP A 38 -16.78 -1.20 -10.35
CA TRP A 38 -16.54 -1.26 -8.89
C TRP A 38 -16.87 -2.67 -8.36
N PHE A 39 -16.49 -3.00 -7.11
CA PHE A 39 -16.83 -4.28 -6.47
C PHE A 39 -17.01 -4.13 -4.94
N THR A 40 -17.86 -4.93 -4.30
CA THR A 40 -17.92 -5.03 -2.82
C THR A 40 -17.68 -6.47 -2.36
N GLY A 41 -17.43 -6.66 -1.07
CA GLY A 41 -17.37 -8.01 -0.49
C GLY A 41 -16.50 -8.15 0.75
N LEU A 42 -16.47 -9.38 1.27
CA LEU A 42 -15.47 -9.84 2.24
C LEU A 42 -14.34 -10.55 1.50
N LEU A 43 -13.13 -10.04 1.67
CA LEU A 43 -11.92 -10.65 1.13
C LEU A 43 -11.09 -11.24 2.26
N HIS A 44 -10.37 -12.31 1.96
CA HIS A 44 -9.37 -12.89 2.83
C HIS A 44 -8.20 -13.36 1.96
N GLY A 45 -7.00 -12.83 2.23
CA GLY A 45 -5.88 -12.93 1.30
C GLY A 45 -6.23 -12.31 -0.05
N ASP A 46 -5.92 -13.01 -1.13
CA ASP A 46 -6.20 -12.61 -2.52
C ASP A 46 -7.58 -13.08 -3.03
N THR A 47 -8.52 -13.48 -2.17
CA THR A 47 -9.83 -14.01 -2.61
C THR A 47 -11.00 -13.26 -2.00
N ARG A 48 -11.98 -12.88 -2.84
CA ARG A 48 -13.32 -12.43 -2.41
C ARG A 48 -14.18 -13.65 -2.07
N MET A 49 -14.35 -13.90 -0.78
CA MET A 49 -15.09 -15.05 -0.27
C MET A 49 -16.61 -14.80 -0.32
N LEU A 50 -17.06 -13.61 0.09
CA LEU A 50 -18.48 -13.21 0.11
C LEU A 50 -18.66 -11.96 -0.74
N CYS A 51 -19.61 -11.97 -1.68
CA CYS A 51 -19.86 -10.84 -2.59
C CYS A 51 -21.18 -10.11 -2.35
N ARG A 52 -22.06 -10.67 -1.50
CA ARG A 52 -23.34 -10.06 -1.16
C ARG A 52 -23.69 -10.31 0.31
N ALA A 53 -24.17 -9.27 0.98
CA ALA A 53 -24.82 -9.30 2.28
C ALA A 53 -25.87 -8.17 2.36
N GLU A 54 -26.99 -8.35 1.66
CA GLU A 54 -28.05 -7.35 1.54
C GLU A 54 -29.02 -7.44 2.72
N VAL A 55 -29.25 -6.32 3.41
CA VAL A 55 -30.11 -6.25 4.60
C VAL A 55 -31.48 -5.67 4.25
N ARG A 56 -32.55 -6.32 4.70
CA ARG A 56 -33.93 -5.82 4.63
C ARG A 56 -34.60 -5.87 6.00
N VAL A 57 -35.45 -4.89 6.26
CA VAL A 57 -36.27 -4.76 7.47
C VAL A 57 -37.74 -4.74 7.04
N ASN A 58 -38.53 -5.73 7.45
CA ASN A 58 -39.93 -5.89 7.03
C ASN A 58 -40.09 -5.83 5.49
N GLY A 59 -39.14 -6.42 4.76
CA GLY A 59 -39.08 -6.40 3.29
C GLY A 59 -38.52 -5.12 2.66
N LEU A 60 -38.32 -4.06 3.44
CA LEU A 60 -37.85 -2.75 2.99
C LEU A 60 -36.32 -2.66 3.11
N GLU A 61 -35.69 -2.02 2.12
CA GLU A 61 -34.25 -1.76 2.16
C GLU A 61 -33.97 -0.47 2.94
N PRO A 62 -33.04 -0.46 3.91
CA PRO A 62 -32.66 0.77 4.59
C PRO A 62 -32.07 1.79 3.60
N GLU A 63 -32.59 3.01 3.65
CA GLU A 63 -31.98 4.16 2.96
C GLU A 63 -30.72 4.59 3.73
N PRO A 64 -29.56 4.72 3.07
CA PRO A 64 -28.30 5.08 3.73
C PRO A 64 -28.35 6.51 4.28
N ALA A 65 -27.84 6.71 5.49
CA ALA A 65 -27.74 8.02 6.13
C ALA A 65 -26.27 8.40 6.38
N THR A 66 -25.51 7.54 7.08
CA THR A 66 -24.07 7.75 7.32
C THR A 66 -23.28 6.46 7.18
N VAL A 67 -22.04 6.58 6.73
CA VAL A 67 -21.02 5.53 6.77
C VAL A 67 -19.82 6.10 7.52
N GLU A 68 -19.47 5.47 8.63
CA GLU A 68 -18.42 5.93 9.55
C GLU A 68 -17.36 4.84 9.67
N VAL A 69 -16.11 5.18 9.34
CA VAL A 69 -14.94 4.31 9.53
C VAL A 69 -14.32 4.65 10.89
N GLU A 70 -14.24 3.65 11.74
CA GLU A 70 -13.78 3.75 13.12
C GLU A 70 -12.49 2.94 13.31
N PRO A 71 -11.63 3.34 14.26
CA PRO A 71 -10.42 2.58 14.57
C PRO A 71 -10.67 1.11 14.91
N GLY A 72 -9.70 0.25 14.62
CA GLY A 72 -9.73 -1.17 14.96
C GLY A 72 -10.58 -2.03 14.04
N GLY A 73 -10.67 -1.66 12.75
CA GLY A 73 -11.38 -2.43 11.74
C GLY A 73 -12.90 -2.36 11.88
N VAL A 74 -13.44 -1.24 12.36
CA VAL A 74 -14.88 -1.06 12.59
C VAL A 74 -15.48 -0.13 11.54
N LEU A 75 -16.63 -0.49 10.99
CA LEU A 75 -17.39 0.34 10.08
C LEU A 75 -18.86 0.36 10.51
N ARG A 76 -19.42 1.56 10.71
CA ARG A 76 -20.83 1.76 11.08
C ARG A 76 -21.60 2.33 9.91
N VAL A 77 -22.72 1.69 9.56
CA VAL A 77 -23.66 2.18 8.55
C VAL A 77 -24.99 2.46 9.24
N ARG A 78 -25.40 3.72 9.24
CA ARG A 78 -26.70 4.15 9.74
C ARG A 78 -27.66 4.23 8.57
N GLY A 79 -28.79 3.55 8.68
CA GLY A 79 -29.83 3.55 7.66
C GLY A 79 -31.22 3.83 8.23
N ILE A 80 -32.09 4.39 7.40
CA ILE A 80 -33.47 4.73 7.75
C ILE A 80 -34.41 3.82 6.97
N VAL A 81 -35.34 3.16 7.67
CA VAL A 81 -36.30 2.26 7.02
C VAL A 81 -37.59 3.02 6.72
N ARG A 82 -37.64 3.63 5.54
CA ARG A 82 -38.85 4.31 5.06
C ARG A 82 -39.87 3.30 4.53
N GLY A 83 -41.15 3.56 4.79
CA GLY A 83 -42.25 2.65 4.41
C GLY A 83 -42.97 1.99 5.60
N ILE A 84 -42.41 2.09 6.81
CA ILE A 84 -43.10 1.74 8.05
C ILE A 84 -43.77 3.01 8.60
N ALA A 85 -45.11 3.01 8.67
CA ALA A 85 -45.88 4.20 9.07
C ALA A 85 -45.63 4.57 10.54
N GLY A 86 -45.33 5.84 10.78
CA GLY A 86 -45.18 6.45 12.09
C GLY A 86 -46.39 7.31 12.50
N PRO A 87 -46.40 7.85 13.73
CA PRO A 87 -47.40 8.82 14.17
C PRO A 87 -47.19 10.22 13.57
N THR A 88 -46.03 10.49 12.96
CA THR A 88 -45.66 11.76 12.31
C THR A 88 -45.14 11.50 10.89
N GLU A 89 -44.81 12.57 10.15
CA GLU A 89 -44.17 12.48 8.83
C GLU A 89 -42.69 12.06 8.91
N ASP A 90 -42.09 12.06 10.10
CA ASP A 90 -40.70 11.68 10.31
C ASP A 90 -40.52 10.15 10.24
N PRO A 91 -39.37 9.66 9.76
CA PRO A 91 -39.08 8.23 9.80
C PRO A 91 -39.10 7.67 11.22
N ALA A 92 -39.85 6.58 11.42
CA ALA A 92 -40.04 5.98 12.75
C ALA A 92 -39.06 4.84 13.06
N VAL A 93 -38.24 4.42 12.09
CA VAL A 93 -37.38 3.24 12.20
C VAL A 93 -36.00 3.52 11.64
N GLU A 94 -35.00 3.18 12.45
CA GLU A 94 -33.59 3.26 12.14
C GLU A 94 -32.97 1.87 12.25
N LEU A 95 -32.01 1.57 11.36
CA LEU A 95 -31.12 0.43 11.46
C LEU A 95 -29.68 0.91 11.56
N LEU A 96 -29.01 0.57 12.66
CA LEU A 96 -27.57 0.70 12.80
C LEU A 96 -26.91 -0.65 12.48
N GLN A 97 -26.08 -0.67 11.46
CA GLN A 97 -25.25 -1.80 11.07
C GLN A 97 -23.83 -1.55 11.56
N THR A 98 -23.24 -2.48 12.30
CA THR A 98 -21.84 -2.40 12.72
C THR A 98 -21.09 -3.62 12.19
N TRP A 99 -20.12 -3.36 11.34
CA TRP A 99 -19.16 -4.34 10.87
C TRP A 99 -17.90 -4.26 11.71
N THR A 100 -17.42 -5.39 12.21
CA THR A 100 -16.15 -5.50 12.92
C THR A 100 -15.29 -6.54 12.22
N VAL A 101 -14.16 -6.10 11.68
CA VAL A 101 -13.18 -6.91 10.95
C VAL A 101 -12.03 -7.24 11.88
N THR A 102 -11.80 -8.53 12.10
CA THR A 102 -10.61 -9.06 12.77
C THR A 102 -9.97 -10.13 11.87
N PRO A 103 -8.71 -10.54 12.12
CA PRO A 103 -8.08 -11.53 11.27
C PRO A 103 -8.88 -12.84 11.21
N GLY A 104 -9.25 -13.26 10.00
CA GLY A 104 -10.08 -14.44 9.74
C GLY A 104 -11.55 -14.36 10.17
N VAL A 105 -12.02 -13.25 10.74
CA VAL A 105 -13.38 -13.15 11.29
C VAL A 105 -13.99 -11.78 11.00
N VAL A 106 -15.21 -11.77 10.47
CA VAL A 106 -16.01 -10.56 10.30
C VAL A 106 -17.34 -10.73 11.03
N ARG A 107 -17.65 -9.83 11.94
CA ARG A 107 -18.93 -9.77 12.65
C ARG A 107 -19.77 -8.64 12.06
N HIS A 108 -21.06 -8.91 11.85
CA HIS A 108 -22.03 -7.91 11.43
C HIS A 108 -23.21 -7.90 12.41
N SER A 109 -23.25 -6.87 13.24
CA SER A 109 -24.30 -6.64 14.24
C SER A 109 -25.30 -5.62 13.70
N LEU A 110 -26.59 -5.90 13.89
CA LEU A 110 -27.72 -5.13 13.39
C LEU A 110 -28.57 -4.70 14.58
N GLN A 111 -28.72 -3.40 14.78
CA GLN A 111 -29.56 -2.85 15.84
C GLN A 111 -30.67 -2.00 15.23
N LEU A 112 -31.90 -2.48 15.34
CA LEU A 112 -33.09 -1.76 14.90
C LEU A 112 -33.69 -0.99 16.07
N SER A 113 -33.83 0.31 15.89
CA SER A 113 -34.47 1.22 16.85
C SER A 113 -35.73 1.83 16.24
N THR A 114 -36.74 2.06 17.08
CA THR A 114 -38.00 2.69 16.62
C THR A 114 -38.55 3.67 17.65
N SER A 115 -39.24 4.70 17.16
CA SER A 115 -40.01 5.64 17.98
C SER A 115 -41.42 5.11 18.36
N LEU A 116 -41.85 4.00 17.75
CA LEU A 116 -43.14 3.34 17.98
C LEU A 116 -43.16 2.61 19.34
N GLU A 117 -44.34 2.48 19.95
CA GLU A 117 -44.49 1.73 21.21
C GLU A 117 -44.21 0.22 21.03
N ALA A 118 -44.64 -0.32 19.89
CA ALA A 118 -44.40 -1.70 19.48
C ALA A 118 -44.32 -1.77 17.95
N LEU A 119 -43.38 -2.58 17.46
CA LEU A 119 -43.18 -2.91 16.06
C LEU A 119 -42.85 -4.39 15.96
N ASP A 120 -43.60 -5.13 15.16
CA ASP A 120 -43.20 -6.47 14.73
C ASP A 120 -42.06 -6.33 13.72
N VAL A 121 -40.95 -6.99 14.02
CA VAL A 121 -39.70 -6.88 13.27
C VAL A 121 -39.37 -8.19 12.60
N GLU A 122 -39.03 -8.10 11.32
CA GLU A 122 -38.37 -9.11 10.53
C GLU A 122 -37.11 -8.50 9.91
N ILE A 123 -35.93 -8.98 10.33
CA ILE A 123 -34.66 -8.64 9.69
C ILE A 123 -34.25 -9.81 8.81
N GLN A 124 -34.00 -9.52 7.53
CA GLN A 124 -33.47 -10.48 6.56
C GLN A 124 -32.08 -10.05 6.09
N VAL A 125 -31.13 -10.98 6.06
CA VAL A 125 -29.85 -10.82 5.37
C VAL A 125 -29.74 -11.83 4.25
N GLN A 126 -29.60 -11.37 3.02
CA GLN A 126 -29.37 -12.22 1.84
C GLN A 126 -27.87 -12.28 1.54
N LEU A 127 -27.33 -13.49 1.56
CA LEU A 127 -25.90 -13.76 1.33
C LEU A 127 -25.66 -14.32 -0.08
N ALA A 128 -24.42 -14.18 -0.57
CA ALA A 128 -23.90 -14.91 -1.72
C ALA A 128 -22.37 -14.96 -1.69
N ALA A 129 -21.79 -16.11 -2.03
CA ALA A 129 -20.35 -16.36 -2.06
C ALA A 129 -19.91 -16.79 -3.47
N ASP A 130 -18.75 -16.30 -3.93
CA ASP A 130 -18.24 -16.59 -5.28
C ASP A 130 -16.77 -17.00 -5.36
N PHE A 131 -15.95 -16.73 -4.33
CA PHE A 131 -14.54 -17.09 -4.27
C PHE A 131 -13.77 -16.55 -5.49
N THR A 132 -14.06 -15.31 -5.90
CA THR A 132 -13.36 -14.64 -7.01
C THR A 132 -11.95 -14.25 -6.58
N GLU A 133 -10.94 -14.67 -7.34
CA GLU A 133 -9.53 -14.31 -7.10
C GLU A 133 -9.22 -12.87 -7.49
N MET A 134 -8.23 -12.26 -6.84
CA MET A 134 -7.82 -10.86 -7.02
C MET A 134 -7.47 -10.51 -8.47
N SER A 135 -6.83 -11.44 -9.19
CA SER A 135 -6.53 -11.27 -10.63
C SER A 135 -7.82 -11.10 -11.45
N GLY A 136 -8.86 -11.87 -11.14
CA GLY A 136 -10.18 -11.73 -11.73
C GLY A 136 -10.83 -10.39 -11.37
N ILE A 137 -10.80 -10.00 -10.09
CA ILE A 137 -11.35 -8.72 -9.61
C ILE A 137 -10.70 -7.53 -10.34
N ARG A 138 -9.36 -7.51 -10.45
CA ARG A 138 -8.62 -6.46 -11.18
C ARG A 138 -9.02 -6.35 -12.65
N LEU A 139 -9.40 -7.45 -13.28
CA LEU A 139 -9.88 -7.50 -14.66
C LEU A 139 -11.40 -7.29 -14.76
N SER A 140 -12.10 -6.96 -13.66
CA SER A 140 -13.57 -6.92 -13.59
C SER A 140 -14.22 -8.22 -14.10
N ARG A 141 -13.57 -9.36 -13.84
CA ARG A 141 -14.01 -10.72 -14.15
C ARG A 141 -14.36 -11.44 -12.85
N PHE A 142 -15.65 -11.59 -12.59
CA PHE A 142 -16.16 -12.19 -11.36
C PHE A 142 -16.76 -13.56 -11.62
N ARG A 143 -16.63 -14.47 -10.66
CA ARG A 143 -17.27 -15.79 -10.71
C ARG A 143 -18.75 -15.67 -10.37
N ASP A 144 -19.55 -16.58 -10.92
CA ASP A 144 -20.94 -16.71 -10.50
C ASP A 144 -21.02 -17.23 -9.05
N PRO A 145 -21.89 -16.66 -8.21
CA PRO A 145 -22.10 -17.17 -6.87
C PRO A 145 -22.61 -18.61 -6.87
N PHE A 146 -22.21 -19.39 -5.88
CA PHE A 146 -22.60 -20.80 -5.74
C PHE A 146 -23.15 -21.11 -4.34
N GLN A 147 -23.99 -22.15 -4.29
CA GLN A 147 -24.70 -22.54 -3.07
C GLN A 147 -23.74 -23.14 -2.02
N PRO A 148 -24.03 -22.94 -0.71
CA PRO A 148 -23.26 -23.58 0.35
C PRO A 148 -23.36 -25.11 0.26
N PHE A 149 -22.27 -25.82 0.54
CA PHE A 149 -22.28 -27.29 0.57
C PHE A 149 -22.98 -27.84 1.83
N SER A 150 -23.13 -27.00 2.86
CA SER A 150 -23.82 -27.32 4.11
C SER A 150 -24.56 -26.10 4.61
N ALA A 151 -25.84 -26.28 4.91
CA ALA A 151 -26.71 -25.31 5.56
C ALA A 151 -27.45 -26.02 6.70
N ASP A 152 -27.21 -25.59 7.93
CA ASP A 152 -27.96 -26.00 9.12
C ASP A 152 -28.70 -24.79 9.69
N ASP A 153 -29.56 -25.00 10.69
CA ASP A 153 -30.42 -23.96 11.29
C ASP A 153 -29.65 -22.74 11.80
N SER A 154 -28.33 -22.85 11.99
CA SER A 154 -27.49 -21.83 12.61
C SER A 154 -26.27 -21.40 11.79
N ALA A 155 -25.97 -22.10 10.69
CA ALA A 155 -24.76 -21.87 9.92
C ALA A 155 -24.87 -22.25 8.44
N LEU A 156 -24.18 -21.47 7.61
CA LEU A 156 -23.98 -21.71 6.18
C LEU A 156 -22.48 -21.90 5.90
N ARG A 157 -22.11 -22.89 5.09
CA ARG A 157 -20.71 -23.24 4.84
C ARG A 157 -20.42 -23.37 3.34
N TRP A 158 -19.40 -22.66 2.88
CA TRP A 158 -18.84 -22.76 1.54
C TRP A 158 -17.39 -23.23 1.61
N ARG A 159 -16.96 -23.90 0.53
CA ARG A 159 -15.58 -24.35 0.35
C ARG A 159 -15.22 -24.31 -1.12
N ASP A 160 -14.00 -23.89 -1.40
CA ASP A 160 -13.37 -24.01 -2.71
C ASP A 160 -11.89 -24.34 -2.54
N GLY A 161 -11.52 -25.59 -2.81
CA GLY A 161 -10.17 -26.10 -2.52
C GLY A 161 -9.79 -25.91 -1.03
N GLY A 162 -8.68 -25.21 -0.79
CA GLY A 162 -8.17 -24.86 0.55
C GLY A 162 -8.85 -23.65 1.21
N LYS A 163 -9.83 -23.04 0.55
CA LYS A 163 -10.53 -21.84 1.01
C LYS A 163 -11.88 -22.21 1.63
N SER A 164 -12.23 -21.58 2.73
CA SER A 164 -13.51 -21.83 3.41
C SER A 164 -14.12 -20.56 3.99
N LEU A 165 -15.45 -20.52 3.92
CA LEU A 165 -16.28 -19.49 4.54
C LEU A 165 -17.36 -20.17 5.35
N THR A 166 -17.42 -19.88 6.64
CA THR A 166 -18.52 -20.31 7.52
C THR A 166 -19.23 -19.07 8.05
N VAL A 167 -20.52 -18.94 7.76
CA VAL A 167 -21.37 -17.90 8.34
C VAL A 167 -22.18 -18.53 9.46
N ALA A 168 -22.03 -18.03 10.69
CA ALA A 168 -22.82 -18.43 11.85
C ALA A 168 -23.77 -17.30 12.24
N SER A 169 -25.01 -17.63 12.60
CA SER A 169 -26.08 -16.65 12.86
C SER A 169 -27.02 -17.12 13.98
N PRO A 170 -26.60 -16.96 15.24
CA PRO A 170 -27.41 -17.34 16.40
C PRO A 170 -28.80 -16.68 16.36
N GLY A 171 -29.84 -17.45 16.71
CA GLY A 171 -31.21 -16.95 16.79
C GLY A 171 -31.89 -16.63 15.44
N SER A 172 -31.21 -16.87 14.32
CA SER A 172 -31.81 -16.81 13.00
C SER A 172 -32.46 -18.14 12.61
N VAL A 173 -33.40 -18.10 11.66
CA VAL A 173 -33.75 -19.27 10.84
C VAL A 173 -33.02 -19.12 9.51
N THR A 174 -32.27 -20.15 9.12
CA THR A 174 -31.60 -20.20 7.82
C THR A 174 -32.55 -20.78 6.75
N TRP A 175 -32.64 -20.12 5.60
CA TRP A 175 -33.39 -20.64 4.46
C TRP A 175 -32.65 -20.37 3.15
N GLY A 176 -32.00 -21.42 2.62
CA GLY A 176 -31.03 -21.26 1.53
C GLY A 176 -29.88 -20.35 1.98
N GLU A 177 -29.67 -19.24 1.27
CA GLU A 177 -28.64 -18.24 1.57
C GLU A 177 -29.19 -17.02 2.34
N ARG A 178 -30.30 -17.21 3.06
CA ARG A 178 -30.97 -16.14 3.83
C ARG A 178 -30.90 -16.42 5.31
N LEU A 179 -30.58 -15.37 6.07
CA LEU A 179 -30.68 -15.33 7.51
C LEU A 179 -31.90 -14.50 7.89
N LEU A 180 -32.74 -15.02 8.79
CA LEU A 180 -33.99 -14.39 9.18
C LEU A 180 -34.14 -14.32 10.69
N TRP A 181 -34.33 -13.12 11.23
CA TRP A 181 -34.66 -12.88 12.65
C TRP A 181 -36.04 -12.26 12.76
N ARG A 182 -36.84 -12.75 13.71
CA ARG A 182 -38.16 -12.21 14.02
C ARG A 182 -38.29 -11.88 15.50
N GLY A 183 -38.98 -10.78 15.80
CA GLY A 183 -39.27 -10.39 17.17
C GLY A 183 -40.03 -9.06 17.23
N THR A 184 -39.89 -8.37 18.36
CA THR A 184 -40.58 -7.10 18.59
C THR A 184 -39.58 -6.02 19.02
N ALA A 185 -39.64 -4.85 18.40
CA ALA A 185 -38.97 -3.65 18.88
C ALA A 185 -40.00 -2.68 19.48
N GLY A 186 -39.53 -1.72 20.28
CA GLY A 186 -40.35 -0.61 20.74
C GLY A 186 -39.49 0.53 21.25
N ARG A 187 -40.12 1.63 21.66
CA ARG A 187 -39.45 2.79 22.20
C ARG A 187 -38.55 2.42 23.38
N GLY A 188 -37.25 2.68 23.25
CA GLY A 188 -36.23 2.32 24.25
C GLY A 188 -35.95 0.81 24.38
N ARG A 189 -36.49 -0.02 23.48
CA ARG A 189 -36.31 -1.48 23.42
C ARG A 189 -35.90 -1.85 21.99
N PRO A 190 -34.62 -1.70 21.63
CA PRO A 190 -34.15 -2.05 20.29
C PRO A 190 -34.26 -3.56 20.04
N PHE A 191 -34.35 -3.94 18.77
CA PHE A 191 -34.24 -5.33 18.34
C PHE A 191 -32.85 -5.57 17.76
N GLU A 192 -32.19 -6.64 18.19
CA GLU A 192 -30.81 -6.94 17.83
C GLU A 192 -30.73 -8.25 17.06
N ALA A 193 -29.90 -8.25 16.01
CA ALA A 193 -29.55 -9.42 15.23
C ALA A 193 -28.05 -9.40 14.95
N GLU A 194 -27.44 -10.57 14.80
CA GLU A 194 -26.00 -10.67 14.52
C GLU A 194 -25.68 -11.92 13.72
N TRP A 195 -24.73 -11.80 12.82
CA TRP A 195 -24.06 -12.94 12.20
C TRP A 195 -22.55 -12.71 12.11
N GLN A 196 -21.81 -13.81 11.95
CA GLN A 196 -20.36 -13.81 11.89
C GLN A 196 -19.89 -14.68 10.71
N ALA A 197 -19.04 -14.13 9.85
CA ALA A 197 -18.24 -14.88 8.90
C ALA A 197 -16.90 -15.28 9.53
N VAL A 198 -16.55 -16.55 9.41
CA VAL A 198 -15.21 -17.09 9.66
C VAL A 198 -14.63 -17.48 8.30
N LEU A 199 -13.53 -16.82 7.94
CA LEU A 199 -12.84 -16.95 6.67
C LEU A 199 -11.48 -17.59 6.91
N ALA A 200 -11.12 -18.57 6.09
CA ALA A 200 -9.81 -19.19 6.14
C ALA A 200 -9.34 -19.60 4.75
N ASP A 201 -8.06 -19.41 4.50
CA ASP A 201 -7.35 -19.93 3.33
C ASP A 201 -6.09 -20.67 3.80
N SER A 202 -6.07 -22.00 3.65
CA SER A 202 -4.91 -22.81 4.00
C SER A 202 -3.79 -22.76 2.94
N GLY A 203 -4.03 -22.13 1.79
CA GLY A 203 -3.07 -21.93 0.69
C GLY A 203 -2.40 -20.55 0.68
N ASP A 204 -2.91 -19.58 1.44
CA ASP A 204 -2.36 -18.21 1.49
C ASP A 204 -0.85 -18.13 1.82
N ALA A 205 -0.10 -17.23 1.19
CA ALA A 205 1.32 -17.07 1.50
C ALA A 205 1.55 -16.34 2.85
N VAL A 206 0.55 -15.58 3.29
CA VAL A 206 0.60 -14.72 4.47
C VAL A 206 -0.46 -15.10 5.50
N VAL A 207 -0.23 -14.67 6.74
CA VAL A 207 -1.14 -14.87 7.88
C VAL A 207 -1.18 -13.59 8.72
N ALA A 208 -2.11 -13.56 9.67
CA ALA A 208 -2.18 -12.48 10.65
C ALA A 208 -0.88 -12.42 11.48
N ALA A 209 -0.32 -11.22 11.62
CA ALA A 209 0.77 -11.01 12.57
C ALA A 209 0.27 -11.11 14.02
N ARG A 210 1.17 -11.44 14.96
CA ARG A 210 0.88 -11.23 16.37
C ARG A 210 0.74 -9.73 16.68
N PRO A 211 -0.20 -9.32 17.54
CA PRO A 211 -0.31 -7.93 17.97
C PRO A 211 0.99 -7.47 18.65
N PRO A 212 1.40 -6.20 18.48
CA PRO A 212 2.60 -5.68 19.14
C PRO A 212 2.43 -5.70 20.67
N ALA A 213 3.54 -5.90 21.39
CA ALA A 213 3.56 -6.08 22.83
C ALA A 213 3.28 -4.79 23.64
N SER A 214 3.37 -3.60 23.03
CA SER A 214 3.19 -2.32 23.72
C SER A 214 2.29 -1.36 22.93
N ARG A 215 1.45 -0.64 23.68
CA ARG A 215 0.64 0.47 23.17
C ARG A 215 1.43 1.76 23.35
N ARG A 216 1.58 2.53 22.27
CA ARG A 216 2.46 3.71 22.25
C ARG A 216 2.00 4.82 23.20
N PRO A 217 2.93 5.56 23.82
CA PRO A 217 2.61 6.75 24.61
C PRO A 217 2.01 7.83 23.69
N ARG A 218 0.91 8.44 24.13
CA ARG A 218 0.28 9.58 23.44
C ARG A 218 0.90 10.88 23.93
N THR A 219 1.76 11.48 23.13
CA THR A 219 1.99 12.93 23.16
C THR A 219 1.99 13.42 21.74
N GLU A 220 0.83 13.84 21.27
CA GLU A 220 0.52 13.94 19.85
C GLU A 220 0.15 15.39 19.49
N PRO A 221 0.37 15.81 18.23
CA PRO A 221 -0.11 17.08 17.70
C PRO A 221 -1.63 17.28 17.90
N THR A 222 -2.14 18.46 17.55
CA THR A 222 -3.58 18.79 17.65
C THR A 222 -4.21 19.01 16.27
N GLY A 223 -5.54 19.02 16.19
CA GLY A 223 -6.26 19.31 14.96
C GLY A 223 -6.05 18.26 13.85
N ALA A 224 -5.97 18.72 12.60
CA ALA A 224 -5.86 17.87 11.41
C ALA A 224 -4.65 16.93 11.45
N LEU A 225 -3.50 17.40 11.95
CA LEU A 225 -2.29 16.58 12.02
C LEU A 225 -2.47 15.39 12.97
N ARG A 226 -3.21 15.59 14.07
CA ARG A 226 -3.57 14.50 14.98
C ARG A 226 -4.45 13.46 14.31
N LEU A 227 -5.47 13.92 13.58
CA LEU A 227 -6.39 13.03 12.88
C LEU A 227 -5.65 12.19 11.84
N LEU A 228 -4.79 12.82 11.05
CA LEU A 228 -3.96 12.13 10.05
C LEU A 228 -3.09 11.05 10.71
N LEU A 229 -2.39 11.39 11.79
CA LEU A 229 -1.49 10.45 12.46
C LEU A 229 -2.24 9.31 13.17
N ASP A 230 -3.30 9.62 13.93
CA ASP A 230 -4.13 8.63 14.62
C ASP A 230 -4.75 7.65 13.60
N ASN A 231 -5.29 8.16 12.49
CA ASN A 231 -5.88 7.34 11.42
C ASN A 231 -4.83 6.48 10.70
N SER A 232 -3.67 7.05 10.38
CA SER A 232 -2.61 6.33 9.65
C SER A 232 -2.00 5.20 10.48
N LEU A 233 -1.82 5.41 11.80
CA LEU A 233 -1.34 4.37 12.70
C LEU A 233 -2.36 3.24 12.88
N ASP A 234 -3.65 3.58 12.88
CA ASP A 234 -4.73 2.59 12.86
C ASP A 234 -4.74 1.76 11.57
N GLU A 235 -4.58 2.40 10.42
CA GLU A 235 -4.47 1.73 9.11
C GLU A 235 -3.27 0.79 9.06
N LEU A 236 -2.10 1.26 9.48
CA LEU A 236 -0.89 0.45 9.58
C LEU A 236 -1.07 -0.76 10.51
N ALA A 237 -1.79 -0.61 11.62
CA ALA A 237 -2.10 -1.74 12.50
C ALA A 237 -3.02 -2.76 11.80
N GLY A 238 -4.00 -2.30 11.04
CA GLY A 238 -4.89 -3.14 10.22
C GLY A 238 -4.19 -3.83 9.04
N LEU A 239 -3.03 -3.33 8.59
CA LEU A 239 -2.22 -3.89 7.50
C LEU A 239 -1.17 -4.93 7.96
N ARG A 240 -1.02 -5.19 9.26
CA ARG A 240 0.05 -6.07 9.76
C ARG A 240 -0.14 -7.53 9.37
N LEU A 241 0.88 -8.09 8.73
CA LEU A 241 0.95 -9.48 8.29
C LEU A 241 2.23 -10.14 8.79
N ALA A 242 2.25 -11.46 8.72
CA ALA A 242 3.45 -12.28 8.86
C ALA A 242 3.42 -13.38 7.79
N THR A 243 4.55 -14.03 7.56
CA THR A 243 4.60 -15.27 6.76
C THR A 243 4.29 -16.47 7.65
N ARG A 244 3.91 -17.59 7.04
CA ARG A 244 3.61 -18.81 7.80
C ARG A 244 4.84 -19.39 8.49
N GLU A 245 6.00 -19.31 7.85
CA GLU A 245 7.25 -19.80 8.45
C GLU A 245 7.71 -18.90 9.61
N LEU A 246 7.40 -17.60 9.57
CA LEU A 246 7.87 -16.61 10.54
C LEU A 246 6.71 -15.78 11.12
N PRO A 247 5.79 -16.39 11.89
CA PRO A 247 4.61 -15.69 12.43
C PRO A 247 4.95 -14.58 13.45
N ASP A 248 6.17 -14.58 13.96
CA ASP A 248 6.69 -13.59 14.91
C ASP A 248 7.45 -12.45 14.23
N ALA A 249 7.78 -12.57 12.94
CA ALA A 249 8.41 -11.51 12.15
C ALA A 249 7.32 -10.76 11.37
N SER A 250 6.75 -9.73 11.99
CA SER A 250 5.69 -8.94 11.35
C SER A 250 6.25 -7.96 10.33
N PHE A 251 5.52 -7.79 9.24
CA PHE A 251 5.66 -6.70 8.28
C PHE A 251 4.27 -6.07 8.04
N VAL A 252 4.18 -5.07 7.14
CA VAL A 252 2.91 -4.46 6.74
C VAL A 252 2.63 -4.77 5.27
N ALA A 253 1.39 -5.19 4.97
CA ALA A 253 0.93 -5.36 3.58
C ALA A 253 1.05 -4.04 2.82
N ALA A 254 1.37 -4.07 1.52
CA ALA A 254 1.50 -2.84 0.72
C ALA A 254 0.20 -2.02 0.71
N GLY A 255 -0.92 -2.60 0.27
CA GLY A 255 -2.16 -1.84 0.21
C GLY A 255 -3.38 -2.67 -0.10
N ALA A 256 -4.50 -2.29 0.51
CA ALA A 256 -5.78 -2.91 0.24
C ALA A 256 -6.46 -2.24 -0.96
N PRO A 257 -7.08 -2.99 -1.87
CA PRO A 257 -7.17 -4.45 -1.93
C PRO A 257 -6.10 -5.10 -2.79
N TRP A 258 -5.44 -4.32 -3.64
CA TRP A 258 -4.66 -4.77 -4.79
C TRP A 258 -3.35 -5.47 -4.42
N TYR A 259 -2.72 -5.03 -3.34
CA TYR A 259 -1.37 -5.39 -2.93
C TYR A 259 -1.37 -5.85 -1.46
N PHE A 260 -2.40 -6.60 -1.06
CA PHE A 260 -2.66 -6.98 0.34
C PHE A 260 -1.84 -8.20 0.79
N THR A 261 -0.54 -8.14 0.51
CA THR A 261 0.45 -9.19 0.78
C THR A 261 1.85 -8.55 0.95
N LEU A 262 2.90 -9.36 1.09
CA LEU A 262 4.28 -8.89 1.17
C LEU A 262 4.75 -8.31 -0.17
N PHE A 263 5.02 -7.02 -0.17
CA PHE A 263 5.80 -6.32 -1.19
C PHE A 263 7.06 -5.78 -0.51
N GLY A 264 8.23 -6.18 -1.01
CA GLY A 264 9.52 -5.92 -0.37
C GLY A 264 9.78 -4.43 -0.22
N ARG A 265 9.75 -3.69 -1.33
CA ARG A 265 9.97 -2.25 -1.36
C ARG A 265 9.01 -1.48 -0.46
N ASP A 266 7.71 -1.73 -0.57
CA ASP A 266 6.67 -1.05 0.20
C ASP A 266 6.86 -1.28 1.70
N SER A 267 7.11 -2.53 2.09
CA SER A 267 7.36 -2.91 3.49
C SER A 267 8.62 -2.24 4.02
N LEU A 268 9.69 -2.18 3.22
CA LEU A 268 10.95 -1.53 3.58
C LEU A 268 10.76 -0.03 3.79
N TRP A 269 10.06 0.67 2.89
CA TRP A 269 9.80 2.10 3.05
C TRP A 269 8.87 2.39 4.21
N ALA A 270 7.78 1.64 4.36
CA ALA A 270 6.88 1.80 5.50
C ALA A 270 7.64 1.60 6.84
N ALA A 271 8.47 0.56 6.93
CA ALA A 271 9.32 0.33 8.10
C ALA A 271 10.31 1.48 8.33
N ARG A 272 11.01 1.96 7.29
CA ARG A 272 11.95 3.10 7.39
C ARG A 272 11.27 4.38 7.88
N LEU A 273 10.08 4.70 7.38
CA LEU A 273 9.30 5.87 7.81
C LEU A 273 8.77 5.71 9.24
N LEU A 274 8.49 4.48 9.68
CA LEU A 274 8.01 4.16 11.02
C LEU A 274 9.12 3.92 12.05
N MET A 275 10.40 3.90 11.65
CA MET A 275 11.54 3.67 12.54
C MET A 275 11.49 4.45 13.87
N PRO A 276 11.12 5.75 13.91
CA PRO A 276 11.03 6.50 15.17
C PRO A 276 10.02 5.94 16.17
N LEU A 277 9.06 5.14 15.70
CA LEU A 277 7.95 4.62 16.49
C LEU A 277 7.94 3.10 16.65
N ASP A 278 8.63 2.37 15.76
CA ASP A 278 8.57 0.90 15.68
C ASP A 278 9.81 0.25 15.08
N ALA A 279 10.91 0.24 15.85
CA ALA A 279 12.09 -0.53 15.45
C ALA A 279 11.79 -2.04 15.29
N GLY A 280 10.84 -2.59 16.05
CA GLY A 280 10.44 -3.99 15.96
C GLY A 280 9.80 -4.35 14.60
N LEU A 281 9.01 -3.45 14.01
CA LEU A 281 8.48 -3.63 12.66
C LEU A 281 9.61 -3.68 11.61
N ALA A 282 10.66 -2.87 11.77
CA ALA A 282 11.82 -2.92 10.89
C ALA A 282 12.59 -4.23 11.02
N ALA A 283 12.87 -4.68 12.25
CA ALA A 283 13.50 -5.97 12.50
C ALA A 283 12.69 -7.13 11.90
N GLY A 284 11.36 -7.14 12.13
CA GLY A 284 10.44 -8.12 11.55
C GLY A 284 10.48 -8.12 10.03
N THR A 285 10.36 -6.95 9.40
CA THR A 285 10.41 -6.79 7.94
C THR A 285 11.72 -7.29 7.35
N LEU A 286 12.86 -6.94 7.96
CA LEU A 286 14.18 -7.38 7.52
C LEU A 286 14.32 -8.91 7.60
N CYS A 287 13.92 -9.51 8.72
CA CYS A 287 13.93 -10.95 8.93
C CYS A 287 13.04 -11.70 7.95
N THR A 288 11.81 -11.21 7.72
CA THR A 288 10.89 -11.81 6.75
C THR A 288 11.48 -11.79 5.35
N LEU A 289 11.97 -10.65 4.87
CA LEU A 289 12.54 -10.54 3.53
C LEU A 289 13.83 -11.36 3.35
N ALA A 290 14.65 -11.45 4.40
CA ALA A 290 15.87 -12.24 4.38
C ALA A 290 15.61 -13.75 4.23
N ALA A 291 14.49 -14.25 4.75
CA ALA A 291 14.09 -15.65 4.62
C ALA A 291 13.79 -16.09 3.17
N PHE A 292 13.48 -15.13 2.30
CA PHE A 292 13.21 -15.33 0.88
C PHE A 292 14.30 -14.72 -0.01
N GLN A 293 15.46 -14.36 0.54
CA GLN A 293 16.56 -13.78 -0.26
C GLN A 293 17.00 -14.77 -1.33
N GLY A 294 17.18 -14.28 -2.56
CA GLY A 294 17.50 -15.10 -3.72
C GLY A 294 18.79 -15.90 -3.54
N THR A 295 18.81 -17.12 -4.07
CA THR A 295 19.94 -18.06 -3.94
C THR A 295 20.41 -18.64 -5.28
N ARG A 296 19.65 -18.40 -6.35
CA ARG A 296 19.90 -18.91 -7.70
C ARG A 296 19.68 -17.81 -8.73
N ASN A 297 20.13 -18.05 -9.95
CA ASN A 297 19.80 -17.23 -11.10
C ASN A 297 18.59 -17.86 -11.81
N ASP A 298 17.44 -17.20 -11.77
CA ASP A 298 16.20 -17.64 -12.42
C ASP A 298 15.52 -16.45 -13.12
N PRO A 299 15.66 -16.33 -14.46
CA PRO A 299 15.05 -15.24 -15.21
C PRO A 299 13.52 -15.16 -15.07
N ALA A 300 12.82 -16.28 -14.87
CA ALA A 300 11.35 -16.32 -14.80
C ALA A 300 10.83 -15.59 -13.56
N SER A 301 11.52 -15.72 -12.43
CA SER A 301 11.21 -14.98 -11.20
C SER A 301 12.05 -13.71 -11.04
N ALA A 302 12.92 -13.39 -12.01
CA ALA A 302 13.95 -12.35 -11.89
C ALA A 302 14.87 -12.52 -10.66
N GLU A 303 15.02 -13.76 -10.18
CA GLU A 303 15.82 -14.10 -9.00
C GLU A 303 17.31 -14.07 -9.35
N GLU A 304 18.09 -13.46 -8.47
CA GLU A 304 19.54 -13.46 -8.50
C GLU A 304 20.07 -13.73 -7.09
N PRO A 305 21.23 -14.39 -6.93
CA PRO A 305 21.82 -14.62 -5.62
C PRO A 305 22.02 -13.32 -4.83
N GLY A 306 21.49 -13.26 -3.62
CA GLY A 306 21.57 -12.09 -2.74
C GLY A 306 20.48 -11.03 -2.95
N LYS A 307 19.65 -11.14 -3.99
CA LYS A 307 18.57 -10.19 -4.28
C LYS A 307 17.39 -10.35 -3.31
N ILE A 308 16.77 -9.24 -2.92
CA ILE A 308 15.53 -9.24 -2.11
C ILE A 308 14.33 -9.13 -3.04
N LEU A 309 13.28 -9.91 -2.74
CA LEU A 309 12.09 -10.03 -3.60
C LEU A 309 11.32 -8.72 -3.78
N HIS A 310 10.55 -8.67 -4.86
CA HIS A 310 9.53 -7.67 -5.14
C HIS A 310 8.24 -7.99 -4.41
N GLU A 311 7.64 -9.16 -4.66
CA GLU A 311 6.37 -9.56 -4.04
C GLU A 311 6.29 -11.07 -3.78
N LEU A 312 5.43 -11.44 -2.83
CA LEU A 312 5.05 -12.81 -2.49
C LEU A 312 3.52 -12.95 -2.56
N ARG A 313 3.04 -13.93 -3.31
CA ARG A 313 1.62 -14.28 -3.45
C ARG A 313 1.40 -15.78 -3.25
N SER A 314 0.15 -16.16 -3.01
CA SER A 314 -0.26 -17.58 -2.86
C SER A 314 -0.31 -18.33 -4.19
N GLY A 315 -0.39 -17.62 -5.31
CA GLY A 315 -0.43 -18.17 -6.66
C GLY A 315 0.14 -17.21 -7.70
N GLU A 316 0.22 -17.67 -8.95
CA GLU A 316 0.69 -16.87 -10.08
C GLU A 316 -0.27 -15.70 -10.34
N LEU A 317 0.29 -14.53 -10.62
CA LEU A 317 -0.46 -13.36 -11.07
C LEU A 317 -0.42 -13.27 -12.59
N VAL A 318 -1.59 -13.40 -13.21
CA VAL A 318 -1.75 -13.29 -14.67
C VAL A 318 -2.68 -12.13 -15.00
N LEU A 319 -2.15 -11.12 -15.69
CA LEU A 319 -2.91 -9.98 -16.22
C LEU A 319 -2.76 -9.95 -17.75
N GLU A 320 -3.55 -10.77 -18.44
CA GLU A 320 -3.48 -10.96 -19.90
C GLU A 320 -3.56 -9.64 -20.69
N SER A 321 -4.35 -8.67 -20.22
CA SER A 321 -4.50 -7.36 -20.87
C SER A 321 -3.23 -6.51 -20.83
N GLN A 322 -2.28 -6.87 -19.97
CA GLN A 322 -0.99 -6.20 -19.79
C GLN A 322 0.18 -7.08 -20.27
N GLY A 323 -0.08 -8.33 -20.69
CA GLY A 323 0.96 -9.31 -21.01
C GLY A 323 1.82 -9.73 -19.81
N LEU A 324 1.31 -9.51 -18.58
CA LEU A 324 2.05 -9.71 -17.34
C LEU A 324 1.76 -11.09 -16.74
N HIS A 325 2.83 -11.83 -16.44
CA HIS A 325 2.82 -13.16 -15.83
C HIS A 325 3.91 -13.23 -14.76
N LEU A 326 3.51 -13.20 -13.48
CA LEU A 326 4.45 -13.19 -12.36
C LEU A 326 4.32 -14.48 -11.52
N PRO A 327 5.42 -15.20 -11.26
CA PRO A 327 5.39 -16.34 -10.36
C PRO A 327 5.06 -15.93 -8.92
N PRO A 328 4.64 -16.87 -8.05
CA PRO A 328 4.24 -16.56 -6.68
C PRO A 328 5.31 -15.87 -5.83
N VAL A 329 6.60 -16.13 -6.11
CA VAL A 329 7.73 -15.40 -5.53
C VAL A 329 8.44 -14.70 -6.68
N TYR A 330 8.36 -13.37 -6.70
CA TYR A 330 8.91 -12.58 -7.80
C TYR A 330 9.91 -11.54 -7.27
N PHE A 331 11.03 -11.39 -7.97
CA PHE A 331 12.19 -10.57 -7.59
C PHE A 331 12.43 -9.39 -8.54
N GLY A 332 11.46 -9.02 -9.38
CA GLY A 332 11.56 -7.89 -10.31
C GLY A 332 11.51 -6.53 -9.63
N ALA A 333 12.44 -6.28 -8.70
CA ALA A 333 12.66 -5.02 -8.01
C ALA A 333 14.16 -4.75 -7.94
N VAL A 334 14.62 -3.65 -8.55
CA VAL A 334 16.04 -3.26 -8.50
C VAL A 334 16.39 -2.50 -7.22
N ASP A 335 15.38 -1.95 -6.54
CA ASP A 335 15.51 -1.10 -5.35
C ASP A 335 15.34 -1.85 -4.02
N SER A 336 14.65 -3.01 -3.99
CA SER A 336 14.42 -3.77 -2.75
C SER A 336 15.72 -4.13 -2.01
N THR A 337 16.74 -4.63 -2.72
CA THR A 337 18.01 -5.04 -2.09
C THR A 337 18.78 -3.87 -1.47
N PRO A 338 19.05 -2.74 -2.17
CA PRO A 338 19.70 -1.60 -1.53
C PRO A 338 18.84 -0.98 -0.43
N LEU A 339 17.52 -0.94 -0.56
CA LEU A 339 16.62 -0.47 0.52
C LEU A 339 16.70 -1.35 1.76
N TRP A 340 16.82 -2.68 1.60
CA TRP A 340 16.97 -3.63 2.70
C TRP A 340 18.29 -3.38 3.46
N LEU A 341 19.39 -3.19 2.74
CA LEU A 341 20.69 -2.84 3.34
C LEU A 341 20.65 -1.50 4.07
N CYS A 342 19.98 -0.49 3.49
CA CYS A 342 19.82 0.81 4.15
C CYS A 342 19.03 0.69 5.46
N LEU A 343 17.91 -0.04 5.46
CA LEU A 343 17.10 -0.24 6.67
C LEU A 343 17.88 -1.02 7.75
N LEU A 344 18.63 -2.05 7.36
CA LEU A 344 19.49 -2.79 8.30
C LEU A 344 20.55 -1.89 8.93
N GLY A 345 21.21 -1.05 8.13
CA GLY A 345 22.17 -0.08 8.65
C GLY A 345 21.52 0.91 9.61
N GLU A 346 20.35 1.44 9.26
CA GLU A 346 19.57 2.37 10.10
C GLU A 346 19.19 1.74 11.44
N LEU A 347 18.74 0.48 11.43
CA LEU A 347 18.44 -0.30 12.63
C LEU A 347 19.72 -0.50 13.49
N GLY A 348 20.83 -0.86 12.87
CA GLY A 348 22.12 -1.03 13.56
C GLY A 348 22.60 0.26 14.23
N ARG A 349 22.47 1.42 13.57
CA ARG A 349 22.82 2.73 14.17
C ARG A 349 21.88 3.17 15.28
N ALA A 350 20.61 2.80 15.20
CA ALA A 350 19.66 3.06 16.29
C ALA A 350 20.04 2.31 17.58
N GLY A 351 20.87 1.25 17.49
CA GLY A 351 21.34 0.47 18.63
C GLY A 351 20.23 -0.38 19.27
N THR A 352 19.11 -0.56 18.57
CA THR A 352 18.00 -1.42 18.96
C THR A 352 18.11 -2.77 18.26
N ASP A 353 17.72 -3.85 18.94
CA ASP A 353 17.66 -5.21 18.37
C ASP A 353 19.01 -5.75 17.83
N ASP A 354 20.11 -5.62 18.60
CA ASP A 354 21.46 -6.12 18.23
C ASP A 354 21.44 -7.60 17.77
N ASP A 355 20.66 -8.43 18.46
CA ASP A 355 20.53 -9.86 18.11
C ASP A 355 19.94 -10.05 16.71
N ALA A 356 18.94 -9.23 16.34
CA ALA A 356 18.35 -9.27 15.01
C ALA A 356 19.38 -8.81 13.96
N VAL A 357 20.05 -7.68 14.19
CA VAL A 357 21.10 -7.16 13.30
C VAL A 357 22.20 -8.21 13.08
N ARG A 358 22.72 -8.81 14.16
CA ARG A 358 23.76 -9.84 14.12
C ARG A 358 23.31 -11.08 13.34
N SER A 359 22.06 -11.52 13.53
CA SER A 359 21.51 -12.67 12.82
C SER A 359 21.40 -12.46 11.30
N LEU A 360 21.35 -11.19 10.86
CA LEU A 360 21.16 -10.80 9.47
C LEU A 360 22.46 -10.49 8.73
N LEU A 361 23.62 -10.46 9.41
CA LEU A 361 24.92 -10.21 8.78
C LEU A 361 25.23 -11.16 7.60
N PRO A 362 24.94 -12.47 7.66
CA PRO A 362 25.15 -13.35 6.50
C PRO A 362 24.29 -12.97 5.30
N ASN A 363 23.06 -12.48 5.52
CA ASN A 363 22.17 -12.02 4.44
C ASN A 363 22.66 -10.68 3.88
N ALA A 364 23.18 -9.80 4.74
CA ALA A 364 23.81 -8.54 4.35
C ALA A 364 25.04 -8.77 3.48
N ALA A 365 25.88 -9.75 3.79
CA ALA A 365 27.02 -10.13 2.95
C ALA A 365 26.59 -10.54 1.53
N ARG A 366 25.55 -11.39 1.42
CA ARG A 366 25.00 -11.78 0.10
C ARG A 366 24.37 -10.61 -0.65
N ALA A 367 23.64 -9.74 0.04
CA ALA A 367 23.03 -8.56 -0.56
C ALA A 367 24.08 -7.53 -1.01
N ALA A 368 25.17 -7.36 -0.25
CA ALA A 368 26.31 -6.52 -0.61
C ALA A 368 27.04 -7.06 -1.84
N GLU A 369 27.22 -8.38 -1.93
CA GLU A 369 27.77 -9.03 -3.12
C GLU A 369 26.87 -8.81 -4.34
N TRP A 370 25.54 -8.99 -4.18
CA TRP A 370 24.57 -8.66 -5.23
C TRP A 370 24.70 -7.20 -5.69
N LEU A 371 24.80 -6.25 -4.75
CA LEU A 371 24.92 -4.82 -5.04
C LEU A 371 26.13 -4.52 -5.95
N LEU A 372 27.29 -5.08 -5.62
CA LEU A 372 28.53 -4.91 -6.39
C LEU A 372 28.43 -5.59 -7.78
N ASN A 373 27.82 -6.77 -7.83
CA ASN A 373 27.64 -7.50 -9.09
C ASN A 373 26.64 -6.81 -10.03
N ALA A 374 25.53 -6.30 -9.50
CA ALA A 374 24.49 -5.59 -10.25
C ALA A 374 25.01 -4.27 -10.86
N ALA A 375 25.96 -3.61 -10.20
CA ALA A 375 26.65 -2.43 -10.75
C ALA A 375 27.74 -2.77 -11.79
N GLY A 376 28.02 -4.06 -12.02
CA GLY A 376 29.09 -4.49 -12.91
C GLY A 376 30.50 -4.28 -12.37
N VAL A 377 30.69 -4.20 -11.03
CA VAL A 377 32.04 -4.08 -10.43
C VAL A 377 32.90 -5.30 -10.76
N ASN A 378 32.28 -6.47 -10.87
CA ASN A 378 32.94 -7.76 -11.12
C ASN A 378 32.63 -8.36 -12.52
N THR A 379 31.88 -7.66 -13.38
CA THR A 379 31.45 -8.18 -14.69
C THR A 379 31.69 -7.17 -15.81
N ALA A 380 31.91 -7.65 -17.04
CA ALA A 380 32.22 -6.79 -18.17
C ALA A 380 30.96 -6.05 -18.69
N GLY A 381 30.93 -4.74 -18.48
CA GLY A 381 30.22 -3.69 -19.22
C GLY A 381 28.84 -4.01 -19.82
N GLY A 382 27.78 -3.87 -19.02
CA GLY A 382 26.43 -3.65 -19.54
C GLY A 382 26.26 -2.25 -20.15
N ALA A 383 25.05 -1.94 -20.65
CA ALA A 383 24.73 -0.64 -21.25
C ALA A 383 25.05 0.57 -20.34
N ASN A 384 24.90 0.40 -19.03
CA ASN A 384 25.13 1.42 -18.01
C ASN A 384 26.18 0.94 -16.99
N PRO A 385 27.48 0.89 -17.37
CA PRO A 385 28.51 0.35 -16.50
C PRO A 385 28.70 1.21 -15.24
N GLY A 386 28.83 0.55 -14.08
CA GLY A 386 28.97 1.22 -12.78
C GLY A 386 27.65 1.68 -12.16
N PHE A 387 26.50 1.37 -12.77
CA PHE A 387 25.17 1.67 -12.25
C PHE A 387 24.35 0.39 -12.10
N LEU A 388 23.47 0.37 -11.10
CA LEU A 388 22.43 -0.65 -11.03
C LEU A 388 21.42 -0.39 -12.15
N SER A 389 21.19 -1.41 -12.97
CA SER A 389 20.20 -1.37 -14.05
C SER A 389 19.29 -2.59 -14.00
N TYR A 390 18.12 -2.48 -14.61
CA TYR A 390 17.19 -3.60 -14.76
C TYR A 390 16.75 -3.78 -16.20
N GLN A 391 16.34 -5.00 -16.50
CA GLN A 391 15.67 -5.38 -17.73
C GLN A 391 14.80 -6.62 -17.44
N ASP A 392 13.57 -6.64 -17.95
CA ASP A 392 12.82 -7.89 -18.02
C ASP A 392 13.35 -8.74 -19.18
N ALA A 393 14.07 -9.81 -18.85
CA ALA A 393 14.61 -10.75 -19.83
C ALA A 393 13.54 -11.67 -20.44
N THR A 394 12.35 -11.76 -19.83
CA THR A 394 11.29 -12.69 -20.23
C THR A 394 10.29 -12.10 -21.21
N GLY A 395 10.12 -10.76 -21.18
CA GLY A 395 9.10 -10.03 -21.94
C GLY A 395 7.67 -10.16 -21.36
N HIS A 396 7.52 -10.84 -20.22
CA HIS A 396 6.24 -11.07 -19.54
C HIS A 396 6.28 -10.70 -18.05
N GLY A 397 7.43 -10.23 -17.55
CA GLY A 397 7.59 -9.69 -16.20
C GLY A 397 7.29 -8.19 -16.14
N LEU A 398 7.68 -7.54 -15.04
CA LEU A 398 7.58 -6.09 -14.94
C LEU A 398 8.61 -5.41 -15.85
N SER A 399 8.13 -4.60 -16.79
CA SER A 399 8.98 -3.84 -17.71
C SER A 399 9.81 -2.79 -16.97
N ASN A 400 9.24 -2.18 -15.91
CA ASN A 400 9.90 -1.25 -15.02
C ASN A 400 10.00 -1.85 -13.61
N GLN A 401 11.21 -1.94 -13.05
CA GLN A 401 11.47 -2.62 -11.77
C GLN A 401 11.82 -1.64 -10.62
N GLY A 402 11.58 -0.35 -10.80
CA GLY A 402 11.60 0.64 -9.72
C GLY A 402 10.21 0.82 -9.10
N TRP A 403 10.04 1.83 -8.26
CA TRP A 403 8.73 2.14 -7.68
C TRP A 403 7.71 2.66 -8.69
N LYS A 404 8.18 3.36 -9.73
CA LYS A 404 7.35 3.73 -10.90
C LYS A 404 7.33 2.57 -11.90
N ASP A 405 6.50 1.59 -11.63
CA ASP A 405 6.47 0.29 -12.32
C ASP A 405 5.49 0.22 -13.52
N SER A 406 4.76 1.29 -13.85
CA SER A 406 3.90 1.31 -15.04
C SER A 406 4.73 1.38 -16.32
N ALA A 407 4.25 0.74 -17.40
CA ALA A 407 5.00 0.63 -18.65
C ALA A 407 5.37 1.98 -19.30
N ASP A 408 4.58 3.04 -19.04
CA ASP A 408 4.77 4.40 -19.57
C ASP A 408 5.64 5.31 -18.68
N ALA A 409 6.07 4.83 -17.50
CA ALA A 409 6.73 5.66 -16.50
C ALA A 409 8.09 6.23 -16.94
N MET A 410 8.85 5.47 -17.72
CA MET A 410 10.20 5.83 -18.15
C MET A 410 10.16 6.36 -19.58
N GLN A 411 10.12 7.68 -19.72
CA GLN A 411 10.01 8.38 -21.00
C GLN A 411 10.87 9.64 -21.08
N PHE A 412 11.25 10.03 -22.29
CA PHE A 412 11.86 11.32 -22.60
C PHE A 412 10.81 12.42 -22.64
N ARG A 413 11.25 13.68 -22.59
CA ARG A 413 10.37 14.87 -22.57
C ARG A 413 9.35 14.92 -23.69
N ASP A 414 9.69 14.37 -24.85
CA ASP A 414 8.84 14.26 -26.04
C ASP A 414 7.82 13.11 -26.00
N GLY A 415 7.82 12.30 -24.93
CA GLY A 415 6.92 11.17 -24.72
C GLY A 415 7.43 9.86 -25.30
N ARG A 416 8.62 9.81 -25.91
CA ARG A 416 9.22 8.53 -26.34
C ARG A 416 9.59 7.69 -25.12
N PRO A 417 9.20 6.40 -25.06
CA PRO A 417 9.62 5.52 -23.97
C PRO A 417 11.13 5.27 -24.01
N ALA A 418 11.72 5.01 -22.85
CA ALA A 418 13.12 4.63 -22.72
C ALA A 418 13.32 3.13 -23.05
N ASP A 419 14.39 2.82 -23.77
CA ASP A 419 14.79 1.44 -24.05
C ASP A 419 15.58 0.86 -22.86
N GLY A 420 15.38 -0.42 -22.55
CA GLY A 420 16.15 -1.11 -21.53
C GLY A 420 17.54 -1.57 -22.00
N PRO A 421 18.47 -1.90 -21.09
CA PRO A 421 18.35 -1.82 -19.63
C PRO A 421 18.33 -0.38 -19.07
N ILE A 422 17.49 -0.13 -18.07
CA ILE A 422 17.28 1.22 -17.49
C ILE A 422 18.02 1.32 -16.15
N ALA A 423 18.73 2.43 -15.91
CA ALA A 423 19.35 2.77 -14.62
C ALA A 423 18.65 3.97 -13.98
N LEU A 424 17.96 3.76 -12.86
CA LEU A 424 17.17 4.80 -12.18
C LEU A 424 18.01 5.62 -11.20
N SER A 425 17.73 6.92 -11.10
CA SER A 425 18.45 7.84 -10.23
C SER A 425 18.32 7.50 -8.75
N GLU A 426 17.09 7.27 -8.27
CA GLU A 426 16.80 6.97 -6.87
C GLU A 426 17.46 5.66 -6.41
N VAL A 427 17.54 4.67 -7.30
CA VAL A 427 18.22 3.40 -7.04
C VAL A 427 19.71 3.62 -6.82
N GLN A 428 20.33 4.54 -7.56
CA GLN A 428 21.74 4.86 -7.35
C GLN A 428 21.95 5.57 -6.01
N GLY A 429 21.02 6.47 -5.62
CA GLY A 429 21.01 7.06 -4.28
C GLY A 429 20.93 6.01 -3.17
N TYR A 430 20.02 5.04 -3.31
CA TYR A 430 19.90 3.94 -2.35
C TYR A 430 21.12 3.04 -2.33
N ALA A 431 21.70 2.73 -3.50
CA ALA A 431 22.90 1.90 -3.61
C ALA A 431 24.10 2.57 -2.94
N TYR A 432 24.26 3.88 -3.14
CA TYR A 432 25.29 4.67 -2.47
C TYR A 432 25.12 4.64 -0.95
N GLN A 433 23.91 4.91 -0.46
CA GLN A 433 23.62 4.83 0.97
C GLN A 433 23.88 3.41 1.50
N ALA A 434 23.30 2.40 0.87
CA ALA A 434 23.44 0.99 1.25
C ALA A 434 24.90 0.57 1.39
N ALA A 435 25.76 0.96 0.45
CA ALA A 435 27.16 0.62 0.47
C ALA A 435 27.88 1.22 1.69
N LEU A 436 27.66 2.51 2.00
CA LEU A 436 28.29 3.15 3.16
C LEU A 436 27.75 2.60 4.49
N GLU A 437 26.44 2.39 4.58
CA GLU A 437 25.79 1.85 5.77
C GLU A 437 26.26 0.43 6.07
N THR A 438 26.34 -0.41 5.05
CA THR A 438 26.80 -1.80 5.17
C THR A 438 28.28 -1.86 5.49
N ALA A 439 29.10 -0.97 4.92
CA ALA A 439 30.51 -0.89 5.26
C ALA A 439 30.73 -0.52 6.74
N GLY A 440 29.96 0.45 7.26
CA GLY A 440 29.99 0.81 8.67
C GLY A 440 29.52 -0.32 9.58
N LEU A 441 28.48 -1.07 9.16
CA LEU A 441 28.01 -2.25 9.87
C LEU A 441 29.09 -3.35 9.90
N PHE A 442 29.73 -3.64 8.77
CA PHE A 442 30.78 -4.65 8.70
C PHE A 442 31.98 -4.29 9.58
N ASP A 443 32.41 -3.03 9.58
CA ASP A 443 33.47 -2.57 10.48
C ASP A 443 33.07 -2.75 11.97
N ALA A 444 31.81 -2.48 12.33
CA ALA A 444 31.32 -2.58 13.70
C ALA A 444 31.25 -4.02 14.23
N TYR A 445 30.95 -5.00 13.37
CA TYR A 445 30.83 -6.41 13.74
C TYR A 445 32.05 -7.26 13.34
N GLY A 446 33.06 -6.66 12.68
CA GLY A 446 34.28 -7.36 12.25
C GLY A 446 34.09 -8.23 11.00
N GLU A 447 33.09 -7.92 10.17
CA GLU A 447 32.85 -8.60 8.89
C GLU A 447 33.76 -8.03 7.78
N PRO A 448 34.19 -8.85 6.80
CA PRO A 448 35.00 -8.38 5.67
C PRO A 448 34.16 -7.63 4.62
N GLY A 449 34.82 -6.92 3.70
CA GLY A 449 34.17 -6.34 2.51
C GLY A 449 33.83 -4.85 2.59
N GLY A 450 33.97 -4.22 3.77
CA GLY A 450 33.67 -2.79 3.95
C GLY A 450 34.46 -1.85 3.02
N GLN A 451 35.73 -2.15 2.71
CA GLN A 451 36.53 -1.32 1.80
C GLN A 451 36.01 -1.36 0.35
N ALA A 452 35.65 -2.53 -0.16
CA ALA A 452 35.12 -2.66 -1.52
C ALA A 452 33.81 -1.88 -1.69
N LEU A 453 32.97 -1.86 -0.66
CA LEU A 453 31.74 -1.07 -0.64
C LEU A 453 32.01 0.44 -0.63
N ARG A 454 33.02 0.91 0.13
CA ARG A 454 33.46 2.31 0.12
C ARG A 454 34.00 2.73 -1.24
N ASP A 455 34.81 1.89 -1.87
CA ASP A 455 35.37 2.14 -3.20
C ASP A 455 34.25 2.21 -4.26
N PHE A 456 33.28 1.29 -4.20
CA PHE A 456 32.08 1.32 -5.03
C PHE A 456 31.27 2.60 -4.82
N ALA A 457 30.99 3.00 -3.58
CA ALA A 457 30.23 4.21 -3.28
C ALA A 457 30.93 5.47 -3.84
N ALA A 458 32.25 5.57 -3.70
CA ALA A 458 33.03 6.68 -4.26
C ALA A 458 32.95 6.74 -5.80
N ALA A 459 33.08 5.59 -6.47
CA ALA A 459 32.95 5.49 -7.92
C ALA A 459 31.54 5.81 -8.41
N LEU A 460 30.50 5.27 -7.75
CA LEU A 460 29.10 5.52 -8.07
C LEU A 460 28.78 7.01 -7.97
N ARG A 461 29.21 7.68 -6.90
CA ARG A 461 29.00 9.11 -6.71
C ARG A 461 29.67 9.96 -7.80
N HIS A 462 30.89 9.60 -8.20
CA HIS A 462 31.58 10.27 -9.29
C HIS A 462 30.85 10.07 -10.63
N ASN A 463 30.53 8.82 -10.97
CA ASN A 463 29.84 8.49 -12.22
C ASN A 463 28.45 9.12 -12.30
N PHE A 464 27.72 9.15 -11.18
CA PHE A 464 26.40 9.78 -11.11
C PHE A 464 26.46 11.26 -11.51
N ARG A 465 27.44 12.00 -10.97
CA ARG A 465 27.65 13.42 -11.33
C ARG A 465 27.90 13.63 -12.81
N GLU A 466 28.72 12.77 -13.41
CA GLU A 466 29.07 12.89 -14.83
C GLU A 466 27.92 12.54 -15.78
N ARG A 467 26.98 11.68 -15.36
CA ARG A 467 26.02 11.05 -16.29
C ARG A 467 24.56 11.39 -16.04
N PHE A 468 24.16 11.67 -14.81
CA PHE A 468 22.76 11.90 -14.46
C PHE A 468 22.37 13.38 -14.47
N TRP A 469 23.30 14.34 -14.51
CA TRP A 469 22.94 15.75 -14.52
C TRP A 469 22.61 16.23 -15.93
N VAL A 470 21.40 16.78 -16.07
CA VAL A 470 20.90 17.42 -17.29
C VAL A 470 20.51 18.85 -16.97
N GLU A 471 20.27 19.66 -18.00
CA GLU A 471 19.90 21.06 -17.85
C GLU A 471 18.75 21.41 -18.80
N ASP A 472 17.84 22.26 -18.32
CA ASP A 472 16.80 22.88 -19.12
C ASP A 472 16.64 24.36 -18.75
N ASP A 473 15.60 25.03 -19.26
CA ASP A 473 15.36 26.45 -18.96
C ASP A 473 15.18 26.77 -17.47
N GLY A 474 14.88 25.76 -16.64
CA GLY A 474 14.79 25.88 -15.18
C GLY A 474 16.12 25.64 -14.46
N GLY A 475 17.22 25.40 -15.18
CA GLY A 475 18.54 25.09 -14.67
C GLY A 475 18.88 23.59 -14.61
N PRO A 476 19.98 23.22 -13.95
CA PRO A 476 20.42 21.82 -13.84
C PRO A 476 19.56 21.00 -12.88
N PHE A 477 19.35 19.71 -13.19
CA PHE A 477 18.65 18.75 -12.34
C PHE A 477 19.12 17.31 -12.63
N PRO A 478 19.00 16.37 -11.67
CA PRO A 478 19.23 14.96 -11.93
C PRO A 478 18.12 14.37 -12.82
N ALA A 479 18.50 13.77 -13.93
CA ALA A 479 17.63 12.95 -14.77
C ALA A 479 17.06 11.78 -13.96
N MET A 480 15.82 11.41 -14.23
CA MET A 480 15.17 10.32 -13.49
C MET A 480 15.79 8.95 -13.78
N ALA A 481 16.35 8.76 -14.99
CA ALA A 481 17.01 7.53 -15.39
C ALA A 481 18.01 7.75 -16.54
N LEU A 482 18.85 6.74 -16.79
CA LEU A 482 19.54 6.50 -18.06
C LEU A 482 18.89 5.32 -18.79
N ASP A 483 18.71 5.43 -20.11
CA ASP A 483 18.23 4.33 -20.95
C ASP A 483 19.35 3.33 -21.33
N GLY A 484 19.03 2.31 -22.13
CA GLY A 484 19.94 1.29 -22.63
C GLY A 484 20.99 1.79 -23.62
N HIS A 485 20.88 3.05 -24.07
CA HIS A 485 21.90 3.74 -24.87
C HIS A 485 22.75 4.69 -24.02
N GLY A 486 22.50 4.74 -22.71
CA GLY A 486 23.16 5.64 -21.77
C GLY A 486 22.71 7.09 -21.87
N ALA A 487 21.59 7.35 -22.56
CA ALA A 487 20.99 8.67 -22.67
C ALA A 487 20.17 8.99 -21.43
N ALA A 488 20.34 10.19 -20.90
CA ALA A 488 19.62 10.67 -19.73
C ALA A 488 18.21 11.12 -20.10
N LEU A 489 17.21 10.68 -19.33
CA LEU A 489 15.82 11.08 -19.52
C LEU A 489 15.64 12.54 -19.05
N ASP A 490 15.34 13.44 -20.00
CA ASP A 490 15.41 14.89 -19.89
C ASP A 490 14.15 15.54 -19.28
N ILE A 491 13.55 14.88 -18.29
CA ILE A 491 12.34 15.32 -17.59
C ILE A 491 12.63 15.54 -16.09
N PRO A 492 12.35 16.74 -15.54
CA PRO A 492 12.31 16.91 -14.10
C PRO A 492 11.21 16.02 -13.50
N ALA A 493 11.56 15.19 -12.53
CA ALA A 493 10.65 14.20 -11.95
C ALA A 493 10.90 14.05 -10.45
N SER A 494 9.91 13.54 -9.72
CA SER A 494 10.01 13.37 -8.27
C SER A 494 11.17 12.48 -7.79
N ASN A 495 11.70 11.60 -8.66
CA ASN A 495 12.81 10.69 -8.36
C ASN A 495 14.01 11.39 -7.69
N MET A 496 14.33 12.63 -8.09
CA MET A 496 15.45 13.38 -7.48
C MET A 496 15.25 13.63 -5.97
N GLY A 497 14.00 13.68 -5.49
CA GLY A 497 13.70 13.82 -4.06
C GLY A 497 14.19 12.64 -3.23
N HIS A 498 14.31 11.46 -3.84
CA HIS A 498 14.84 10.26 -3.19
C HIS A 498 16.38 10.26 -3.08
N LEU A 499 17.07 11.18 -3.75
CA LEU A 499 18.53 11.35 -3.65
C LEU A 499 18.93 12.11 -2.38
N LEU A 500 18.03 12.97 -1.86
CA LEU A 500 18.26 13.77 -0.67
C LEU A 500 18.43 12.88 0.58
N GLY A 501 19.39 13.18 1.43
CA GLY A 501 19.68 12.43 2.65
C GLY A 501 20.43 11.11 2.42
N THR A 502 20.68 10.71 1.17
CA THR A 502 21.50 9.52 0.86
C THR A 502 23.01 9.81 0.94
N GLY A 503 23.40 11.08 0.81
CA GLY A 503 24.79 11.54 0.72
C GLY A 503 25.41 11.44 -0.67
N ILE A 504 24.67 11.00 -1.71
CA ILE A 504 25.19 10.97 -3.08
C ILE A 504 25.39 12.39 -3.63
N LEU A 505 24.51 13.31 -3.25
CA LEU A 505 24.59 14.74 -3.58
C LEU A 505 25.55 15.46 -2.63
N ASP A 506 26.18 16.54 -3.09
CA ASP A 506 26.73 17.56 -2.20
C ASP A 506 25.70 18.65 -1.86
N ALA A 507 26.09 19.60 -1.01
CA ALA A 507 25.19 20.63 -0.52
C ALA A 507 24.64 21.57 -1.61
N ALA A 508 25.41 21.83 -2.67
CA ALA A 508 24.96 22.69 -3.76
C ALA A 508 23.98 21.93 -4.67
N GLU A 509 24.30 20.67 -4.96
CA GLU A 509 23.44 19.74 -5.67
C GLU A 509 22.10 19.51 -4.94
N ALA A 510 22.15 19.30 -3.62
CA ALA A 510 20.95 19.12 -2.80
C ALA A 510 20.06 20.36 -2.77
N ARG A 511 20.65 21.57 -2.79
CA ARG A 511 19.91 22.83 -2.91
C ARG A 511 19.16 22.94 -4.24
N LEU A 512 19.82 22.60 -5.36
CA LEU A 512 19.19 22.60 -6.69
C LEU A 512 17.99 21.66 -6.74
N VAL A 513 18.12 20.45 -6.17
CA VAL A 513 17.03 19.49 -6.06
C VAL A 513 15.89 20.04 -5.19
N ALA A 514 16.21 20.60 -4.02
CA ALA A 514 15.21 21.19 -3.13
C ALA A 514 14.41 22.32 -3.83
N ASP A 515 15.08 23.22 -4.55
CA ASP A 515 14.42 24.29 -5.31
C ASP A 515 13.56 23.74 -6.44
N ARG A 516 14.05 22.72 -7.18
CA ARG A 516 13.31 22.14 -8.29
C ARG A 516 12.05 21.40 -7.83
N LEU A 517 12.09 20.68 -6.71
CA LEU A 517 10.92 19.99 -6.15
C LEU A 517 9.76 20.94 -5.82
N LEU A 518 10.07 22.17 -5.37
CA LEU A 518 9.08 23.21 -5.06
C LEU A 518 8.71 24.08 -6.26
N SER A 519 9.29 23.84 -7.43
CA SER A 519 8.95 24.59 -8.64
C SER A 519 7.48 24.36 -9.05
N PRO A 520 6.82 25.34 -9.70
CA PRO A 520 5.42 25.22 -10.11
C PRO A 520 5.17 24.16 -11.19
N GLU A 521 6.23 23.58 -11.77
CA GLU A 521 6.10 22.47 -12.71
C GLU A 521 5.95 21.10 -12.02
N LEU A 522 6.43 20.97 -10.78
CA LEU A 522 6.42 19.73 -10.00
C LEU A 522 5.52 19.82 -8.78
N PHE A 523 5.53 20.93 -8.04
CA PHE A 523 4.70 21.05 -6.85
C PHE A 523 3.27 21.44 -7.23
N SER A 524 2.33 20.54 -6.93
CA SER A 524 0.89 20.73 -7.19
C SER A 524 0.20 21.65 -6.18
N GLY A 525 0.87 22.03 -5.09
CA GLY A 525 0.24 22.59 -3.89
C GLY A 525 -0.22 21.54 -2.88
N TYR A 526 -0.39 20.28 -3.32
CA TYR A 526 -0.72 19.14 -2.45
C TYR A 526 0.45 18.17 -2.26
N GLY A 527 1.38 18.14 -3.20
CA GLY A 527 2.57 17.27 -3.21
C GLY A 527 3.27 17.32 -4.56
N VAL A 528 4.32 16.52 -4.72
CA VAL A 528 5.17 16.53 -5.92
C VAL A 528 4.56 15.62 -7.00
N HIS A 529 4.39 16.15 -8.22
CA HIS A 529 4.02 15.35 -9.38
C HIS A 529 5.11 14.35 -9.72
N THR A 530 4.71 13.16 -10.17
CA THR A 530 5.69 12.14 -10.57
C THR A 530 6.59 12.59 -11.71
N ILE A 531 6.09 13.41 -12.65
CA ILE A 531 6.90 14.06 -13.70
C ILE A 531 6.45 15.51 -13.90
N SER A 532 7.32 16.34 -14.48
CA SER A 532 7.01 17.73 -14.82
C SER A 532 5.74 17.85 -15.65
N ARG A 533 4.88 18.82 -15.28
CA ARG A 533 3.67 19.15 -16.05
C ARG A 533 3.93 19.70 -17.46
N ARG A 534 5.21 19.93 -17.81
CA ARG A 534 5.66 20.37 -19.13
C ARG A 534 6.01 19.19 -20.05
N ALA A 535 6.08 17.96 -19.53
CA ALA A 535 6.38 16.78 -20.33
C ALA A 535 5.20 16.38 -21.22
N ALA A 536 5.49 15.85 -22.42
CA ALA A 536 4.45 15.41 -23.35
C ALA A 536 3.57 14.28 -22.77
N GLY A 537 4.17 13.40 -21.96
CA GLY A 537 3.49 12.30 -21.29
C GLY A 537 2.75 12.70 -20.01
N PHE A 538 2.76 13.98 -19.61
CA PHE A 538 2.07 14.40 -18.38
C PHE A 538 0.56 14.29 -18.52
N TRP A 539 -0.06 13.60 -17.57
CA TRP A 539 -1.50 13.57 -17.39
C TRP A 539 -1.81 13.46 -15.88
N PRO A 540 -2.61 14.36 -15.29
CA PRO A 540 -2.85 14.37 -13.83
C PRO A 540 -3.51 13.08 -13.31
N PHE A 541 -4.21 12.31 -14.16
CA PHE A 541 -4.77 11.01 -13.80
C PHE A 541 -3.96 9.83 -14.34
N SER A 542 -2.70 10.03 -14.76
CA SER A 542 -1.78 8.92 -15.05
C SER A 542 -1.16 8.41 -13.74
N TYR A 543 -1.03 7.10 -13.64
CA TYR A 543 -0.53 6.41 -12.44
C TYR A 543 0.87 6.88 -12.06
N HIS A 544 1.83 6.90 -13.00
CA HIS A 544 3.21 7.40 -12.76
C HIS A 544 3.63 8.56 -13.67
N CYS A 545 2.74 9.10 -14.49
CA CYS A 545 3.04 10.22 -15.40
C CYS A 545 2.24 11.48 -15.08
N GLY A 546 1.96 11.77 -13.81
CA GLY A 546 1.41 13.07 -13.42
C GLY A 546 0.66 13.11 -12.10
N SER A 547 0.29 11.96 -11.52
CA SER A 547 -0.31 11.90 -10.18
C SER A 547 0.63 12.38 -9.08
N VAL A 548 0.10 12.51 -7.86
CA VAL A 548 0.87 12.75 -6.64
C VAL A 548 0.79 11.52 -5.76
N TRP A 549 1.95 11.01 -5.35
CA TRP A 549 2.09 9.89 -4.42
C TRP A 549 2.51 10.40 -3.04
N SER A 550 1.74 10.03 -2.02
CA SER A 550 1.98 10.52 -0.65
C SER A 550 3.35 10.08 -0.12
N HIS A 551 3.74 8.84 -0.39
CA HIS A 551 5.04 8.29 0.03
C HIS A 551 6.22 8.96 -0.67
N ASP A 552 6.14 9.19 -1.99
CA ASP A 552 7.17 9.83 -2.82
C ASP A 552 7.49 11.25 -2.30
N THR A 553 6.44 12.05 -2.10
CA THR A 553 6.58 13.38 -1.50
C THR A 553 7.16 13.29 -0.08
N ALA A 554 6.75 12.32 0.73
CA ALA A 554 7.27 12.16 2.09
C ALA A 554 8.73 11.69 2.14
N ILE A 555 9.19 10.91 1.16
CA ILE A 555 10.62 10.55 1.04
C ILE A 555 11.43 11.81 0.74
N ALA A 556 10.96 12.68 -0.16
CA ALA A 556 11.57 13.98 -0.39
C ALA A 556 11.58 14.85 0.87
N VAL A 557 10.48 14.93 1.62
CA VAL A 557 10.40 15.64 2.92
C VAL A 557 11.44 15.10 3.90
N ARG A 558 11.55 13.77 4.05
CA ARG A 558 12.54 13.12 4.92
C ARG A 558 13.97 13.51 4.51
N GLY A 559 14.27 13.48 3.22
CA GLY A 559 15.56 13.89 2.67
C GLY A 559 15.86 15.37 2.92
N LEU A 560 14.89 16.25 2.67
CA LEU A 560 15.02 17.70 2.93
C LEU A 560 15.31 17.99 4.41
N LEU A 561 14.65 17.27 5.34
CA LEU A 561 14.93 17.39 6.77
C LEU A 561 16.37 16.96 7.10
N ALA A 562 16.85 15.85 6.52
CA ALA A 562 18.20 15.36 6.71
C ALA A 562 19.28 16.33 6.18
N GLU A 563 18.99 17.03 5.08
CA GLU A 563 19.86 18.05 4.48
C GLU A 563 19.73 19.44 5.14
N GLY A 564 18.83 19.61 6.11
CA GLY A 564 18.61 20.89 6.82
C GLY A 564 17.67 21.88 6.12
N PHE A 565 17.02 21.49 5.03
CA PHE A 565 16.03 22.28 4.28
C PHE A 565 14.64 22.22 4.94
N SER A 566 14.56 22.65 6.20
CA SER A 566 13.35 22.53 7.03
C SER A 566 12.17 23.35 6.50
N THR A 567 12.42 24.47 5.82
CA THR A 567 11.37 25.33 5.25
C THR A 567 10.68 24.63 4.08
N GLU A 568 11.47 24.06 3.19
CA GLU A 568 11.03 23.30 2.02
C GLU A 568 10.29 22.03 2.43
N ALA A 569 10.85 21.29 3.41
CA ALA A 569 10.22 20.12 3.99
C ALA A 569 8.84 20.46 4.57
N ARG A 570 8.73 21.60 5.28
CA ARG A 570 7.48 22.08 5.85
C ARG A 570 6.43 22.38 4.78
N ILE A 571 6.80 23.04 3.67
CA ILE A 571 5.86 23.38 2.59
C ILE A 571 5.25 22.11 1.97
N LEU A 572 6.07 21.11 1.65
CA LEU A 572 5.58 19.85 1.09
C LEU A 572 4.72 19.07 2.11
N ALA A 573 5.09 19.09 3.39
CA ALA A 573 4.32 18.44 4.46
C ALA A 573 2.96 19.13 4.71
N GLU A 574 2.89 20.46 4.66
CA GLU A 574 1.64 21.23 4.72
C GLU A 574 0.74 20.88 3.52
N GLY A 575 1.30 20.76 2.32
CA GLY A 575 0.55 20.32 1.13
C GLY A 575 -0.09 18.94 1.29
N LEU A 576 0.64 17.95 1.81
CA LEU A 576 0.08 16.61 2.06
C LEU A 576 -0.96 16.62 3.19
N LEU A 577 -0.77 17.44 4.23
CA LEU A 577 -1.75 17.60 5.31
C LEU A 577 -3.05 18.20 4.77
N ASP A 578 -2.97 19.22 3.92
CA ASP A 578 -4.12 19.83 3.26
C ASP A 578 -4.82 18.84 2.32
N ALA A 579 -4.06 18.07 1.54
CA ALA A 579 -4.60 17.00 0.70
C ALA A 579 -5.39 15.97 1.52
N SER A 580 -4.86 15.58 2.69
CA SER A 580 -5.49 14.60 3.58
C SER A 580 -6.92 14.99 3.99
N GLY A 581 -7.22 16.28 4.10
CA GLY A 581 -8.57 16.78 4.41
C GLY A 581 -9.62 16.38 3.37
N SER A 582 -9.21 16.13 2.12
CA SER A 582 -10.10 15.65 1.05
C SER A 582 -10.49 14.18 1.20
N PHE A 583 -9.74 13.43 2.00
CA PHE A 583 -9.84 11.98 2.20
C PHE A 583 -10.16 11.60 3.65
N GLY A 584 -10.75 12.51 4.43
CA GLY A 584 -11.07 12.24 5.83
C GLY A 584 -9.83 12.02 6.72
N HIS A 585 -8.72 12.65 6.36
CA HIS A 585 -7.40 12.49 6.98
C HIS A 585 -6.87 11.06 6.93
N ARG A 586 -7.10 10.37 5.80
CA ARG A 586 -6.54 9.07 5.46
C ARG A 586 -5.97 9.15 4.05
N LEU A 587 -4.65 9.27 3.93
CA LEU A 587 -4.02 9.51 2.63
C LEU A 587 -4.04 8.22 1.80
N PRO A 588 -4.58 8.24 0.57
CA PRO A 588 -4.56 7.08 -0.30
C PRO A 588 -3.14 6.81 -0.84
N GLU A 589 -2.97 5.67 -1.52
CA GLU A 589 -1.75 5.33 -2.29
C GLU A 589 -1.28 6.50 -3.16
N LEU A 590 -2.20 7.04 -3.97
CA LEU A 590 -1.99 8.21 -4.81
C LEU A 590 -3.30 9.00 -4.99
N PHE A 591 -3.17 10.24 -5.44
CA PHE A 591 -4.28 11.06 -5.90
C PHE A 591 -3.90 11.80 -7.18
N ALA A 592 -4.89 12.31 -7.92
CA ALA A 592 -4.63 12.95 -9.20
C ALA A 592 -3.80 14.23 -9.02
N GLY A 593 -2.89 14.50 -9.96
CA GLY A 593 -2.03 15.70 -9.99
C GLY A 593 -2.75 16.96 -10.45
N VAL A 594 -4.01 17.13 -10.05
CA VAL A 594 -4.73 18.39 -10.24
C VAL A 594 -4.20 19.38 -9.21
N GLY A 595 -3.69 20.52 -9.68
CA GLY A 595 -3.09 21.53 -8.81
C GLY A 595 -4.11 22.20 -7.89
N SER A 596 -3.67 22.69 -6.73
CA SER A 596 -4.50 23.42 -5.77
C SER A 596 -5.07 24.74 -6.31
N GLU A 597 -4.41 25.32 -7.32
CA GLU A 597 -4.92 26.48 -8.08
C GLU A 597 -6.14 26.13 -8.97
N GLU A 598 -6.26 24.86 -9.38
CA GLU A 598 -7.34 24.37 -10.24
C GLU A 598 -8.51 23.79 -9.41
N SER A 599 -8.21 23.17 -8.27
CA SER A 599 -9.21 22.59 -7.36
C SER A 599 -8.80 22.80 -5.91
N GLY A 600 -9.71 23.38 -5.10
CA GLY A 600 -9.52 23.53 -3.65
C GLY A 600 -9.60 22.22 -2.85
N ARG A 601 -9.77 21.08 -3.52
CA ARG A 601 -9.71 19.73 -2.95
C ARG A 601 -8.81 18.85 -3.80
N ALA A 602 -8.01 18.00 -3.14
CA ALA A 602 -7.25 16.96 -3.82
C ALA A 602 -8.22 15.97 -4.48
N VAL A 603 -7.99 15.67 -5.76
CA VAL A 603 -8.90 14.86 -6.57
C VAL A 603 -8.54 13.38 -6.46
N PRO A 604 -9.47 12.48 -6.12
CA PRO A 604 -9.16 11.06 -5.97
C PRO A 604 -8.67 10.41 -7.27
N TYR A 605 -7.67 9.53 -7.16
CA TYR A 605 -7.33 8.60 -8.24
C TYR A 605 -8.25 7.37 -8.15
N PRO A 606 -8.99 7.00 -9.21
CA PRO A 606 -10.11 6.06 -9.08
C PRO A 606 -9.79 4.72 -8.45
N ALA A 607 -8.67 4.09 -8.82
CA ALA A 607 -8.30 2.73 -8.40
C ALA A 607 -7.25 2.70 -7.28
N SER A 608 -6.97 3.83 -6.62
CA SER A 608 -5.92 3.93 -5.60
C SER A 608 -6.22 3.04 -4.40
N CYS A 609 -5.21 2.31 -3.90
CA CYS A 609 -5.34 1.60 -2.63
C CYS A 609 -5.65 2.58 -1.50
N HIS A 610 -6.48 2.12 -0.57
CA HIS A 610 -6.80 2.82 0.66
C HIS A 610 -7.36 1.79 1.65
N PRO A 611 -6.64 1.46 2.75
CA PRO A 611 -5.34 2.00 3.14
C PRO A 611 -4.17 1.48 2.28
N GLN A 612 -3.06 2.24 2.30
CA GLN A 612 -1.76 1.84 1.75
C GLN A 612 -0.68 2.12 2.82
N ALA A 613 0.15 1.13 3.15
CA ALA A 613 1.23 1.20 4.14
C ALA A 613 2.22 2.37 4.01
N TRP A 614 2.90 2.58 2.87
CA TRP A 614 3.84 3.69 2.70
C TRP A 614 3.17 5.07 2.73
N SER A 615 1.90 5.16 2.34
CA SER A 615 1.12 6.41 2.40
C SER A 615 0.70 6.70 3.82
N SER A 616 0.27 5.67 4.56
CA SER A 616 -0.04 5.80 5.99
C SER A 616 1.22 6.14 6.78
N ALA A 617 2.35 5.48 6.50
CA ALA A 617 3.63 5.74 7.16
C ALA A 617 4.16 7.16 6.90
N SER A 618 3.77 7.80 5.78
CA SER A 618 4.12 9.19 5.48
C SER A 618 3.68 10.19 6.56
N ALA A 619 2.61 9.89 7.31
CA ALA A 619 2.11 10.73 8.39
C ALA A 619 3.15 11.00 9.48
N VAL A 620 4.07 10.06 9.73
CA VAL A 620 5.17 10.22 10.70
C VAL A 620 6.13 11.30 10.25
N VAL A 621 6.54 11.28 8.97
CA VAL A 621 7.45 12.28 8.41
C VAL A 621 6.78 13.64 8.26
N ILE A 622 5.50 13.68 7.88
CA ILE A 622 4.70 14.91 7.88
C ILE A 622 4.68 15.51 9.30
N ALA A 623 4.40 14.70 10.32
CA ALA A 623 4.37 15.16 11.71
C ALA A 623 5.74 15.70 12.16
N GLN A 624 6.84 15.06 11.79
CA GLN A 624 8.21 15.55 12.07
C GLN A 624 8.50 16.90 11.42
N ALA A 625 8.19 17.05 10.12
CA ALA A 625 8.37 18.31 9.39
C ALA A 625 7.54 19.46 9.98
N LEU A 626 6.41 19.13 10.61
CA LEU A 626 5.52 20.08 11.28
C LEU A 626 5.85 20.30 12.77
N GLY A 627 6.93 19.69 13.27
CA GLY A 627 7.50 19.97 14.60
C GLY A 627 7.20 18.93 15.69
N THR A 628 6.61 17.80 15.34
CA THR A 628 6.42 16.67 16.27
C THR A 628 7.74 15.95 16.51
N ARG A 629 8.03 15.60 17.77
CA ARG A 629 9.21 14.82 18.16
C ARG A 629 8.74 13.48 18.69
N PHE A 630 9.37 12.41 18.23
CA PHE A 630 9.08 11.02 18.62
C PHE A 630 10.15 10.48 19.55
#